data_AF-A0A4R6S5R8-F1
#
_entry.id   AF-A0A4R6S5R8-F1
#
_cell.length_a   1.000
_cell.length_b   1.000
_cell.length_c   1.000
_cell.angle_alpha   90.00
_cell.angle_beta   90.00
_cell.angle_gamma   90.00
#
_symmetry.space_group_name_H-M   'P 1'
#
loop_
_entity.id
_entity.type
_entity.pdbx_description
1 polymer ?
#
loop_
_entity_poly.entity_id
_entity_poly.type
_entity_poly.pdbx_seq_one_letter_code
_entity_poly.pdbx_strand_id
1 'polypeptide(L)'
;MPADQDPVIRRRARRDTAIILSPLAIGVLLNAIVRPWLATFIDAEEIRRGAAVRGSDHWWEPTPHAVAEHPVISWFLSVSDGAIAGVLLASCGLIAIVMWLRGRSARRRSERLLTATQTS
;
A
#
# COMPACT_ATOMS: atom_id res chain seq x y z
N MET A 1 -16.74 17.47 -26.79
CA MET A 1 -15.35 17.06 -26.52
C MET A 1 -15.36 15.71 -25.84
N PRO A 2 -14.46 14.78 -26.20
CA PRO A 2 -14.36 13.49 -25.51
C PRO A 2 -14.06 13.73 -24.03
N ALA A 3 -14.74 13.01 -23.12
CA ALA A 3 -14.61 13.16 -21.67
C ALA A 3 -13.17 12.95 -21.14
N ASP A 4 -12.30 12.38 -21.98
CA ASP A 4 -10.84 12.25 -21.82
C ASP A 4 -10.10 13.60 -21.66
N GLN A 5 -10.56 14.65 -22.36
CA GLN A 5 -9.82 15.92 -22.49
C GLN A 5 -10.18 16.96 -21.43
N ASP A 6 -11.13 16.66 -20.53
CA ASP A 6 -11.51 17.61 -19.47
C ASP A 6 -10.40 17.69 -18.39
N PRO A 7 -9.78 18.86 -18.19
CA PRO A 7 -8.72 19.04 -17.20
C PRO A 7 -9.18 18.74 -15.76
N VAL A 8 -10.47 18.89 -15.45
CA VAL A 8 -11.02 18.61 -14.12
C VAL A 8 -11.07 17.10 -13.87
N ILE A 9 -11.50 16.32 -14.87
CA ILE A 9 -11.54 14.86 -14.81
C ILE A 9 -10.12 14.31 -14.66
N ARG A 10 -9.15 14.83 -15.42
CA ARG A 10 -7.73 14.43 -15.32
C ARG A 10 -7.12 14.74 -13.94
N ARG A 11 -7.39 15.93 -13.37
CA ARG A 11 -6.89 16.28 -12.02
C ARG A 11 -7.46 15.38 -10.94
N ARG A 12 -8.75 15.04 -11.02
CA ARG A 12 -9.41 14.13 -10.08
C ARG A 12 -8.83 12.72 -10.16
N ALA A 13 -8.67 12.19 -11.37
CA ALA A 13 -8.07 10.88 -11.60
C ALA A 13 -6.64 10.82 -11.01
N ARG A 14 -5.80 11.83 -11.27
CA ARG A 14 -4.45 11.91 -10.69
C ARG A 14 -4.45 11.91 -9.16
N ARG A 15 -5.36 12.66 -8.54
CA ARG A 15 -5.48 12.71 -7.07
C ARG A 15 -5.88 11.34 -6.52
N ASP A 16 -6.89 10.71 -7.13
CA ASP A 16 -7.40 9.41 -6.70
C ASP A 16 -6.32 8.33 -6.88
N THR A 17 -5.58 8.34 -8.00
CA THR A 17 -4.41 7.47 -8.21
C THR A 17 -3.32 7.70 -7.16
N ALA A 18 -2.99 8.96 -6.84
CA ALA A 18 -1.99 9.26 -5.82
C ALA A 18 -2.40 8.75 -4.43
N ILE A 19 -3.68 8.87 -4.07
CA ILE A 19 -4.21 8.32 -2.81
C ILE A 19 -4.08 6.79 -2.79
N ILE A 20 -4.48 6.12 -3.87
CA ILE A 20 -4.43 4.65 -3.96
C ILE A 20 -2.98 4.14 -3.92
N LEU A 21 -2.04 4.86 -4.54
CA LEU A 21 -0.62 4.45 -4.58
C LEU A 21 0.19 4.90 -3.36
N SER A 22 -0.34 5.80 -2.53
CA SER A 22 0.38 6.30 -1.35
C SER A 22 0.86 5.21 -0.39
N PRO A 23 0.11 4.13 -0.08
CA PRO A 23 0.60 3.07 0.78
C PRO A 23 1.77 2.33 0.15
N LEU A 24 1.71 2.10 -1.17
CA LEU A 24 2.79 1.45 -1.91
C LEU A 24 4.08 2.27 -1.82
N ALA A 25 4.00 3.58 -2.01
CA ALA A 25 5.16 4.47 -1.92
C ALA A 25 5.79 4.47 -0.51
N ILE A 26 4.95 4.54 0.54
CA ILE A 26 5.40 4.49 1.93
C ILE A 26 6.04 3.12 2.24
N GLY A 27 5.41 2.04 1.78
CA GLY A 27 5.91 0.69 1.98
C GLY A 27 7.24 0.43 1.27
N VAL A 28 7.42 0.96 0.05
CA VAL A 28 8.70 0.91 -0.66
C VAL A 28 9.78 1.69 0.11
N LEU A 29 9.47 2.88 0.62
CA LEU A 29 10.41 3.66 1.46
C LEU A 29 10.78 2.92 2.75
N LEU A 30 9.80 2.34 3.43
CA LEU A 30 10.03 1.53 4.62
C LEU A 30 10.93 0.34 4.31
N ASN A 31 10.67 -0.37 3.20
CA ASN A 31 11.42 -1.56 2.82
C ASN A 31 12.85 -1.23 2.36
N ALA A 32 13.02 -0.16 1.59
CA ALA A 32 14.30 0.19 0.98
C ALA A 32 15.24 0.98 1.91
N ILE A 33 14.69 1.73 2.89
CA ILE A 33 15.48 2.63 3.75
C ILE A 33 15.38 2.24 5.21
N VAL A 34 14.16 2.12 5.74
CA VAL A 34 13.97 1.90 7.17
C VAL A 34 14.39 0.48 7.57
N ARG A 35 14.12 -0.51 6.71
CA ARG A 35 14.47 -1.91 6.95
C ARG A 35 15.98 -2.14 7.05
N PRO A 36 16.80 -1.70 6.08
CA PRO A 36 18.25 -1.83 6.19
C PRO A 36 18.81 -1.02 7.37
N TRP A 37 18.26 0.16 7.64
CA TRP A 37 18.71 0.99 8.77
C TRP A 37 18.40 0.34 10.14
N LEU A 38 17.23 -0.28 10.28
CA LEU A 38 16.90 -1.04 11.50
C LEU A 38 17.75 -2.30 11.64
N ALA A 39 18.06 -2.96 10.52
CA ALA A 39 18.92 -4.13 10.53
C ALA A 39 20.34 -3.81 10.98
N THR A 40 20.92 -2.69 10.53
CA THR A 40 22.24 -2.23 11.02
C THR A 40 22.19 -1.77 12.47
N PHE A 41 21.05 -1.28 12.95
CA PHE A 41 20.89 -0.85 14.34
C PHE A 41 20.91 -2.03 15.33
N ILE A 42 20.36 -3.19 14.96
CA ILE A 42 20.27 -4.37 15.86
C ILE A 42 21.21 -5.52 15.47
N ASP A 43 22.15 -5.28 14.55
CA ASP A 43 23.10 -6.26 14.02
C ASP A 43 22.41 -7.54 13.49
N ALA A 44 21.38 -7.37 12.65
CA ALA A 44 20.65 -8.48 12.04
C ALA A 44 21.37 -9.02 10.78
N GLU A 45 21.28 -10.32 10.55
CA GLU A 45 21.86 -10.97 9.36
C GLU A 45 20.89 -10.90 8.18
N GLU A 46 21.38 -10.56 6.99
CA GLU A 46 20.55 -10.54 5.78
C GLU A 46 20.41 -11.94 5.19
N ILE A 47 19.18 -12.45 5.14
CA ILE A 47 18.87 -13.72 4.49
C ILE A 47 18.26 -13.44 3.11
N ARG A 48 18.88 -14.01 2.07
CA ARG A 48 18.39 -13.95 0.69
C ARG A 48 18.06 -15.37 0.23
N ARG A 49 16.80 -15.62 -0.13
CA ARG A 49 16.37 -16.94 -0.62
C ARG A 49 15.69 -16.83 -1.97
N GLY A 50 16.32 -17.41 -2.99
CA GLY A 50 15.79 -17.51 -4.34
C GLY A 50 16.89 -17.68 -5.39
N ALA A 51 16.61 -18.48 -6.41
CA ALA A 51 17.45 -18.53 -7.61
C ALA A 51 17.07 -17.31 -8.47
N ALA A 52 18.05 -16.47 -8.81
CA ALA A 52 17.93 -15.12 -9.37
C ALA A 52 17.03 -14.94 -10.63
N VAL A 53 16.41 -16.00 -11.15
CA VAL A 53 15.59 -16.01 -12.38
C VAL A 53 14.07 -15.94 -12.11
N ARG A 54 13.58 -16.26 -10.90
CA ARG A 54 12.11 -16.27 -10.58
C ARG A 54 11.69 -15.37 -9.41
N GLY A 55 12.57 -14.49 -8.97
CA GLY A 55 12.36 -13.64 -7.80
C GLY A 55 13.21 -14.11 -6.62
N SER A 56 13.81 -13.14 -5.94
CA SER A 56 14.59 -13.33 -4.73
C SER A 56 13.78 -12.75 -3.57
N ASP A 57 13.46 -13.58 -2.59
CA ASP A 57 12.84 -13.10 -1.35
C ASP A 57 13.94 -12.74 -0.35
N HIS A 58 13.71 -11.66 0.37
CA HIS A 58 14.68 -11.04 1.26
C HIS A 58 14.05 -10.79 2.63
N TRP A 59 14.77 -11.11 3.69
CA TRP A 59 14.41 -10.75 5.06
C TRP A 59 15.66 -10.67 5.92
N TRP A 60 15.48 -10.21 7.16
CA TRP A 60 16.56 -10.04 8.12
C TRP A 60 16.32 -10.95 9.33
N GLU A 61 17.34 -11.66 9.76
CA GLU A 61 17.30 -12.57 10.91
C GLU A 61 18.00 -11.91 12.11
N PRO A 62 17.25 -11.48 13.14
CA PRO A 62 17.83 -10.82 14.31
C PRO A 62 18.60 -11.80 15.18
N THR A 63 19.68 -11.33 15.83
CA THR A 63 20.40 -12.14 16.81
C THR A 63 19.53 -12.44 18.04
N PRO A 64 19.79 -13.54 18.77
CA PRO A 64 19.00 -13.89 19.96
C PRO A 64 18.99 -12.78 21.03
N HIS A 65 20.09 -12.04 21.14
CA HIS A 65 20.19 -10.88 22.03
C HIS A 65 19.28 -9.73 21.60
N ALA A 66 19.27 -9.40 20.29
CA ALA A 66 18.42 -8.35 19.74
C ALA A 66 16.91 -8.67 19.84
N VAL A 67 16.53 -9.96 19.77
CA VAL A 67 15.14 -10.39 19.97
C VAL A 67 14.65 -10.08 21.38
N ALA A 68 15.52 -10.25 22.39
CA ALA A 68 15.18 -9.98 23.78
C ALA A 68 15.04 -8.48 24.08
N GLU A 69 15.91 -7.66 23.49
CA GLU A 69 15.93 -6.20 23.72
C GLU A 69 14.89 -5.45 22.87
N HIS A 70 14.67 -5.90 21.64
CA HIS A 70 13.84 -5.24 20.64
C HIS A 70 12.88 -6.22 19.93
N PRO A 71 11.89 -6.77 20.63
CA PRO A 71 11.00 -7.81 20.10
C PRO A 71 10.17 -7.34 18.90
N VAL A 72 9.72 -6.08 18.90
CA VAL A 72 8.89 -5.52 17.82
C VAL A 72 9.70 -5.31 16.54
N ILE A 73 10.92 -4.77 16.66
CA ILE A 73 11.82 -4.53 15.51
C ILE A 73 12.26 -5.87 14.93
N SER A 74 12.62 -6.82 15.79
CA SER A 74 12.99 -8.17 15.42
C SER A 74 11.89 -8.89 14.65
N TRP A 75 10.65 -8.82 15.14
CA TRP A 75 9.50 -9.37 14.42
C TRP A 75 9.32 -8.72 13.04
N PHE A 76 9.39 -7.39 12.95
CA PHE A 76 9.24 -6.68 11.68
C PHE A 76 10.33 -7.05 10.66
N LEU A 77 11.57 -7.22 11.11
CA LEU A 77 12.71 -7.61 10.27
C LEU A 77 12.61 -9.05 9.77
N SER A 78 12.01 -9.95 10.56
CA SER A 78 11.79 -11.35 10.18
C SER A 78 10.69 -11.57 9.12
N VAL A 79 9.87 -10.56 8.82
CA VAL A 79 8.86 -10.65 7.77
C VAL A 79 9.55 -10.74 6.40
N SER A 80 8.98 -11.42 5.40
CA SER A 80 9.59 -11.40 4.06
C SER A 80 9.19 -10.17 3.25
N ASP A 81 10.06 -9.71 2.36
CA ASP A 81 9.77 -8.63 1.42
C ASP A 81 8.52 -8.94 0.58
N GLY A 82 8.36 -10.21 0.17
CA GLY A 82 7.16 -10.68 -0.51
C GLY A 82 5.88 -10.54 0.33
N ALA A 83 5.94 -10.84 1.62
CA ALA A 83 4.80 -10.67 2.52
C ALA A 83 4.43 -9.18 2.71
N ILE A 84 5.43 -8.31 2.86
CA ILE A 84 5.22 -6.85 2.95
C ILE A 84 4.56 -6.35 1.65
N ALA A 85 5.10 -6.73 0.49
CA ALA A 85 4.55 -6.35 -0.81
C ALA A 85 3.09 -6.83 -0.97
N GLY A 86 2.77 -8.04 -0.52
CA GLY A 86 1.42 -8.58 -0.53
C GLY A 86 0.44 -7.76 0.32
N VAL A 87 0.83 -7.39 1.54
CA VAL A 87 0.00 -6.55 2.43
C VAL A 87 -0.20 -5.15 1.84
N LEU A 88 0.84 -4.55 1.26
CA LEU A 88 0.74 -3.25 0.60
C LEU A 88 -0.22 -3.30 -0.58
N LEU A 89 -0.10 -4.31 -1.44
CA LEU A 89 -0.99 -4.50 -2.57
C LEU A 89 -2.45 -4.68 -2.11
N ALA A 90 -2.67 -5.49 -1.08
CA ALA A 90 -3.99 -5.69 -0.49
C ALA A 90 -4.56 -4.37 0.06
N SER A 91 -3.73 -3.53 0.71
CA SER A 91 -4.15 -2.22 1.22
C SER A 91 -4.56 -1.27 0.09
N CYS A 92 -3.79 -1.21 -1.01
CA CYS A 92 -4.14 -0.43 -2.20
C CYS A 92 -5.47 -0.91 -2.81
N GLY A 93 -5.67 -2.23 -2.91
CA GLY A 93 -6.92 -2.84 -3.36
C GLY A 93 -8.10 -2.46 -2.48
N LEU A 94 -7.94 -2.51 -1.15
CA LEU A 94 -8.97 -2.12 -0.20
C LEU A 94 -9.36 -0.65 -0.35
N ILE A 95 -8.37 0.26 -0.46
CA ILE A 95 -8.62 1.69 -0.67
C ILE A 95 -9.38 1.91 -1.98
N ALA A 96 -8.97 1.24 -3.06
CA ALA A 96 -9.66 1.33 -4.35
C ALA A 96 -11.11 0.85 -4.27
N ILE A 97 -11.37 -0.27 -3.58
CA ILE A 97 -12.74 -0.78 -3.35
C ILE A 97 -13.58 0.21 -2.55
N VAL A 98 -13.04 0.77 -1.46
CA VAL A 98 -13.74 1.76 -0.62
C VAL A 98 -14.07 3.01 -1.44
N MET A 99 -13.13 3.52 -2.24
CA MET A 99 -13.37 4.67 -3.12
C MET A 99 -14.43 4.37 -4.18
N TRP A 100 -14.40 3.18 -4.78
CA TRP A 100 -15.41 2.74 -5.74
C TRP A 100 -16.81 2.67 -5.12
N LEU A 101 -16.93 2.07 -3.92
CA LEU A 101 -18.20 2.00 -3.19
C LEU A 101 -18.73 3.40 -2.84
N ARG A 102 -17.86 4.32 -2.38
CA ARG A 102 -18.25 5.72 -2.09
C ARG A 102 -18.73 6.44 -3.35
N GLY A 103 -18.05 6.25 -4.49
CA GLY A 103 -18.47 6.81 -5.78
C GLY A 103 -19.82 6.27 -6.26
N ARG A 104 -20.05 4.96 -6.10
CA ARG A 104 -21.33 4.31 -6.45
C ARG A 104 -22.48 4.81 -5.58
N SER A 105 -22.27 4.96 -4.28
CA SER A 105 -23.28 5.47 -3.35
C SER A 105 -23.63 6.95 -3.61
N ALA A 106 -22.65 7.77 -3.97
CA ALA A 106 -22.89 9.17 -4.32
C ALA A 106 -23.77 9.30 -5.58
N ARG A 107 -23.52 8.49 -6.61
CA ARG A 107 -24.36 8.47 -7.83
C ARG A 107 -25.81 8.08 -7.54
N ARG A 108 -26.00 7.00 -6.77
CA ARG A 108 -27.33 6.54 -6.34
C ARG A 108 -28.10 7.59 -5.53
N ARG A 109 -27.40 8.39 -4.72
CA ARG A 109 -28.02 9.47 -3.91
C ARG A 109 -28.47 10.63 -4.79
N SER A 110 -27.65 11.03 -5.76
CA SER A 110 -28.01 12.09 -6.72
C SER A 110 -29.20 11.69 -7.60
N GLU A 111 -29.26 10.44 -8.06
CA GLU A 111 -30.41 9.92 -8.83
C GLU A 111 -31.71 9.99 -8.02
N ARG A 112 -31.67 9.65 -6.72
CA ARG A 112 -32.85 9.73 -5.83
C ARG A 112 -33.32 11.16 -5.56
N LEU A 113 -32.40 12.12 -5.48
CA LEU A 113 -32.75 13.53 -5.27
C LEU A 113 -33.39 14.14 -6.52
N LEU A 114 -32.92 13.76 -7.70
CA LEU A 114 -33.47 14.23 -8.97
C LEU A 114 -34.89 13.69 -9.21
N THR A 115 -35.15 12.41 -8.91
CA THR A 115 -36.50 11.85 -9.01
C THR A 115 -37.46 12.45 -7.99
N ALA A 116 -37.03 12.70 -6.75
CA ALA A 116 -37.86 13.35 -5.74
C ALA A 116 -38.27 14.78 -6.12
N THR A 117 -37.40 15.52 -6.82
CA THR A 117 -37.65 16.90 -7.26
C THR A 117 -38.59 16.97 -8.47
N GLN A 118 -38.66 15.92 -9.30
CA GLN A 118 -39.57 15.88 -10.46
C GLN A 118 -41.01 15.45 -10.11
N THR A 119 -41.22 14.92 -8.90
CA THR A 119 -42.53 14.43 -8.42
C THR A 119 -43.23 15.37 -7.43
N SER A 120 -42.65 16.53 -7.10
CA SER A 120 -43.30 17.63 -6.35
C SER A 120 -43.67 18.76 -7.29
#